data_AF-A0A6I8Q6B0-F1
#
_entry.id   AF-A0A6I8Q6B0-F1
#
_cell.length_a   1.000
_cell.length_b   1.000
_cell.length_c   1.000
_cell.angle_alpha   90.00
_cell.angle_beta   90.00
_cell.angle_gamma   90.00
#
_symmetry.space_group_name_H-M   'P 1'
#
loop_
_entity.id
_entity.type
_entity.pdbx_description
1 polymer ?
#
loop_
_entity_poly.entity_id
_entity_poly.type
_entity_poly.pdbx_seq_one_letter_code
_entity_poly.pdbx_strand_id
1 'polypeptide(L)'
;MKWCNALGINPRKVAVVGPMMPRVKEDFIYEILDGEPIFFRPRVAASRRDSAGVLLNVLIESPRELDRERVPPDIDAGDEGPWRVVLPDLKRLFDSPAEQSQVKQGPSGERVVSKGSRPSSGGQLDTPDIVRALGLLTEQLTQLAWNGNFKRLKVFSGADPVPLGEESFESWRDFTVVSVRDWTGPEATMRRKILESLRCPAVDVVKAYLVSHPDATSGDLIEVLEVTFGPVASTTEMLHNFHSTFQKEKEALSAYLVRVEQGLRLLVSRGVIQSSEMDSLRIRQMRRGTLNSDPVAVTIRAYYQDTLTPGYMALMERVRREEADAYVRVRRSSTQGVCSDWKG
;
A
#
# COMPACT_ATOMS: atom_id res chain seq x y z
N MET A 1 -18.93 14.89 12.68
CA MET A 1 -18.26 15.24 13.95
C MET A 1 -17.21 14.25 14.47
N LYS A 2 -17.17 12.99 14.03
CA LYS A 2 -16.09 12.03 14.38
C LYS A 2 -14.76 12.25 13.61
N TRP A 3 -14.76 13.11 12.59
CA TRP A 3 -13.62 13.31 11.68
C TRP A 3 -12.61 14.34 12.19
N CYS A 4 -13.09 15.47 12.72
CA CYS A 4 -12.27 16.56 13.26
C CYS A 4 -11.48 16.12 14.49
N ASN A 5 -12.13 15.40 15.41
CA ASN A 5 -11.50 14.89 16.64
C ASN A 5 -10.43 13.83 16.36
N ALA A 6 -10.56 13.07 15.27
CA ALA A 6 -9.58 12.06 14.88
C ALA A 6 -8.30 12.66 14.25
N LEU A 7 -8.39 13.89 13.72
CA LEU A 7 -7.30 14.59 13.05
C LEU A 7 -6.67 15.69 13.92
N GLY A 8 -7.20 15.93 15.12
CA GLY A 8 -6.72 16.99 16.01
C GLY A 8 -6.98 18.42 15.48
N ILE A 9 -7.88 18.57 14.49
CA ILE A 9 -8.12 19.84 13.82
C ILE A 9 -9.20 20.63 14.57
N ASN A 10 -8.99 21.94 14.73
CA ASN A 10 -9.93 22.82 15.42
C ASN A 10 -11.32 22.76 14.75
N PRO A 11 -12.38 22.32 15.47
CA PRO A 11 -13.73 22.18 14.92
C PRO A 11 -14.38 23.51 14.49
N ARG A 12 -13.80 24.66 14.87
CA ARG A 12 -14.23 25.99 14.41
C ARG A 12 -13.69 26.38 13.04
N LYS A 13 -12.68 25.67 12.55
CA LYS A 13 -11.98 25.95 11.29
C LYS A 13 -12.31 24.96 10.17
N VAL A 14 -13.23 24.03 10.41
CA VAL A 14 -13.45 22.90 9.49
C VAL A 14 -14.89 22.79 9.05
N ALA A 15 -15.06 22.34 7.81
CA ALA A 15 -16.34 21.98 7.22
C ALA A 15 -16.18 20.70 6.39
N VAL A 16 -17.27 19.97 6.20
CA VAL A 16 -17.32 18.85 5.26
C VAL A 16 -18.07 19.31 4.02
N VAL A 17 -17.50 19.08 2.84
CA VAL A 17 -18.10 19.46 1.55
C VAL A 17 -18.33 18.20 0.70
N GLY A 18 -19.53 18.06 0.15
CA GLY A 18 -19.94 16.93 -0.69
C GLY A 18 -21.46 16.71 -0.62
N PRO A 19 -22.02 15.67 -1.23
CA PRO A 19 -21.33 14.58 -1.93
C PRO A 19 -20.84 14.98 -3.34
N MET A 20 -19.69 14.45 -3.73
CA MET A 20 -19.07 14.62 -5.06
C MET A 20 -18.92 13.27 -5.76
N MET A 21 -18.89 13.26 -7.09
CA MET A 21 -18.57 12.05 -7.84
C MET A 21 -17.07 11.69 -7.67
N PRO A 22 -16.67 10.42 -7.52
CA PRO A 22 -15.25 10.05 -7.34
C PRO A 22 -14.33 10.39 -8.51
N ARG A 23 -14.90 10.74 -9.67
CA ARG A 23 -14.17 11.16 -10.87
C ARG A 23 -13.72 12.62 -10.81
N VAL A 24 -14.27 13.41 -9.89
CA VAL A 24 -13.93 14.82 -9.70
C VAL A 24 -12.47 14.90 -9.25
N LYS A 25 -11.65 15.64 -10.02
CA LYS A 25 -10.23 15.81 -9.72
C LYS A 25 -10.02 16.78 -8.58
N GLU A 26 -8.96 16.58 -7.80
CA GLU A 26 -8.63 17.43 -6.66
C GLU A 26 -8.40 18.91 -7.06
N ASP A 27 -7.77 19.15 -8.21
CA ASP A 27 -7.56 20.52 -8.73
C ASP A 27 -8.88 21.28 -8.95
N PHE A 28 -9.91 20.57 -9.44
CA PHE A 28 -11.25 21.16 -9.65
C PHE A 28 -11.97 21.39 -8.32
N ILE A 29 -11.74 20.55 -7.31
CA ILE A 29 -12.25 20.78 -5.96
C ILE A 29 -11.67 22.07 -5.39
N TYR A 30 -10.36 22.28 -5.54
CA TYR A 30 -9.71 23.53 -5.11
C TYR A 30 -10.21 24.75 -5.89
N GLU A 31 -10.42 24.64 -7.21
CA GLU A 31 -10.98 25.74 -8.03
C GLU A 31 -12.33 26.24 -7.50
N ILE A 32 -13.25 25.32 -7.18
CA ILE A 32 -14.56 25.65 -6.62
C ILE A 32 -14.44 26.20 -5.18
N LEU A 33 -13.61 25.58 -4.33
CA LEU A 33 -13.44 26.01 -2.93
C LEU A 33 -12.75 27.37 -2.80
N ASP A 34 -11.80 27.69 -3.68
CA ASP A 34 -11.09 28.97 -3.71
C ASP A 34 -11.97 30.10 -4.28
N GLY A 35 -12.99 29.74 -5.08
CA GLY A 35 -14.03 30.66 -5.54
C GLY A 35 -14.96 31.16 -4.43
N GLU A 36 -15.03 30.44 -3.30
CA GLU A 36 -15.86 30.76 -2.15
C GLU A 36 -15.09 31.54 -1.07
N PRO A 37 -15.29 32.87 -0.93
CA PRO A 37 -14.47 33.71 -0.05
C PRO A 37 -14.55 33.33 1.43
N ILE A 38 -15.61 32.62 1.82
CA ILE A 38 -15.89 32.24 3.21
C ILE A 38 -14.98 31.13 3.74
N PHE A 39 -14.36 30.34 2.86
CA PHE A 39 -13.45 29.25 3.27
C PHE A 39 -11.98 29.67 3.31
N PHE A 40 -11.66 30.92 2.94
CA PHE A 40 -10.34 31.53 3.08
C PHE A 40 -9.19 30.72 2.44
N ARG A 41 -9.41 30.19 1.23
CA ARG A 41 -8.49 29.25 0.55
C ARG A 41 -8.20 28.02 1.42
N PRO A 42 -9.21 27.18 1.60
CA PRO A 42 -9.12 26.07 2.52
C PRO A 42 -8.18 24.99 1.98
N ARG A 43 -7.59 24.21 2.88
CA ARG A 43 -6.87 22.99 2.53
C ARG A 43 -7.80 21.79 2.65
N VAL A 44 -7.74 20.85 1.71
CA VAL A 44 -8.39 19.55 1.89
C VAL A 44 -7.58 18.73 2.89
N ALA A 45 -8.13 18.56 4.10
CA ALA A 45 -7.47 17.88 5.21
C ALA A 45 -7.62 16.36 5.13
N ALA A 46 -8.74 15.89 4.57
CA ALA A 46 -9.00 14.47 4.36
C ALA A 46 -10.13 14.29 3.35
N SER A 47 -10.21 13.12 2.72
CA SER A 47 -11.35 12.73 1.89
C SER A 47 -11.90 11.38 2.36
N ARG A 48 -13.21 11.19 2.23
CA ARG A 48 -13.89 9.99 2.69
C ARG A 48 -15.05 9.67 1.76
N ARG A 49 -15.17 8.41 1.37
CA ARG A 49 -16.37 7.94 0.66
C ARG A 49 -17.54 7.81 1.63
N ASP A 50 -18.74 8.02 1.11
CA ASP A 50 -19.98 7.77 1.83
C ASP A 50 -20.11 6.30 2.26
N SER A 51 -21.14 5.98 3.04
CA SER A 51 -21.36 4.64 3.56
C SER A 51 -21.57 3.58 2.46
N ALA A 52 -21.97 4.00 1.26
CA ALA A 52 -22.12 3.12 0.09
C ALA A 52 -20.81 2.94 -0.70
N GLY A 53 -19.78 3.75 -0.43
CA GLY A 53 -18.51 3.74 -1.16
C GLY A 53 -18.58 4.43 -2.54
N VAL A 54 -19.67 5.14 -2.81
CA VAL A 54 -20.04 5.66 -4.14
C VAL A 54 -19.72 7.15 -4.26
N LEU A 55 -19.98 7.95 -3.23
CA LEU A 55 -19.83 9.41 -3.28
C LEU A 55 -18.69 9.87 -2.38
N LEU A 56 -17.92 10.86 -2.84
CA LEU A 56 -16.78 11.43 -2.11
C LEU A 56 -17.23 12.64 -1.28
N ASN A 57 -16.75 12.73 -0.04
CA ASN A 57 -16.86 13.92 0.79
C ASN A 57 -15.47 14.34 1.21
N VAL A 58 -15.22 15.65 1.26
CA VAL A 58 -13.92 16.20 1.66
C VAL A 58 -14.07 16.97 2.97
N LEU A 59 -13.10 16.81 3.87
CA LEU A 59 -12.94 17.67 5.04
C LEU A 59 -12.05 18.82 4.61
N ILE A 60 -12.54 20.02 4.75
CA ILE A 60 -11.77 21.23 4.49
C ILE A 60 -11.35 21.85 5.82
N GLU A 61 -10.11 22.30 5.88
CA GLU A 61 -9.54 23.09 6.97
C GLU A 61 -9.26 24.50 6.45
N SER A 62 -10.00 25.47 6.97
CA SER A 62 -9.79 26.89 6.71
C SER A 62 -8.65 27.43 7.59
N PRO A 63 -7.79 28.32 7.07
CA PRO A 63 -6.78 29.02 7.87
C PRO A 63 -7.40 29.81 9.03
N ARG A 64 -8.63 30.28 8.87
CA ARG A 64 -9.38 31.12 9.82
C ARG A 64 -10.64 30.41 10.33
N GLU A 65 -11.17 30.87 11.46
CA GLU A 65 -12.46 30.36 11.95
C GLU A 65 -13.58 30.70 10.97
N LEU A 66 -14.44 29.73 10.70
CA LEU A 66 -15.55 29.88 9.75
C LEU A 66 -16.72 30.59 10.44
N ASP A 67 -17.24 31.62 9.78
CA ASP A 67 -18.47 32.30 10.23
C ASP A 67 -19.69 31.46 9.89
N ARG A 68 -20.17 30.73 10.90
CA ARG A 68 -21.17 29.66 10.78
C ARG A 68 -22.54 30.15 10.31
N GLU A 69 -22.83 31.44 10.48
CA GLU A 69 -24.08 32.05 10.03
C GLU A 69 -24.04 32.45 8.56
N ARG A 70 -22.83 32.59 8.01
CA ARG A 70 -22.61 33.02 6.62
C ARG A 70 -22.24 31.86 5.68
N VAL A 71 -21.88 30.68 6.21
CA VAL A 71 -21.54 29.51 5.40
C VAL A 71 -22.76 29.05 4.61
N PRO A 72 -22.69 29.02 3.26
CA PRO A 72 -23.81 28.56 2.46
C PRO A 72 -24.05 27.06 2.70
N PRO A 73 -25.32 26.61 2.75
CA PRO A 73 -25.63 25.20 2.94
C PRO A 73 -25.21 24.33 1.75
N ASP A 74 -25.16 24.90 0.55
CA ASP A 74 -24.75 24.24 -0.69
C ASP A 74 -23.88 25.18 -1.54
N ILE A 75 -22.84 24.66 -2.17
CA ILE A 75 -21.93 25.35 -3.10
C ILE A 75 -22.28 24.93 -4.53
N ASP A 76 -22.34 25.88 -5.45
CA ASP A 76 -22.56 25.57 -6.87
C ASP A 76 -21.26 25.11 -7.54
N ALA A 77 -21.20 23.84 -7.95
CA ALA A 77 -20.06 23.26 -8.66
C ALA A 77 -20.34 23.05 -10.16
N GLY A 78 -21.30 23.78 -10.73
CA GLY A 78 -21.66 23.71 -12.15
C GLY A 78 -22.18 22.33 -12.55
N ASP A 79 -21.55 21.72 -13.56
CA ASP A 79 -21.98 20.43 -14.13
C ASP A 79 -21.83 19.23 -13.16
N GLU A 80 -21.09 19.37 -12.06
CA GLU A 80 -20.95 18.34 -11.02
C GLU A 80 -22.03 18.43 -9.93
N GLY A 81 -22.96 19.39 -10.04
CA GLY A 81 -24.10 19.56 -9.14
C GLY A 81 -23.75 20.20 -7.79
N PRO A 82 -24.75 20.62 -6.99
CA PRO A 82 -24.52 21.36 -5.76
C PRO A 82 -23.85 20.51 -4.68
N TRP A 83 -22.80 21.03 -4.05
CA TRP A 83 -22.07 20.38 -2.96
C TRP A 83 -22.54 20.90 -1.61
N ARG A 84 -23.09 20.03 -0.76
CA ARG A 84 -23.54 20.41 0.58
C ARG A 84 -22.38 20.67 1.52
N VAL A 85 -22.51 21.71 2.34
CA VAL A 85 -21.55 22.08 3.39
C VAL A 85 -22.12 21.71 4.75
N VAL A 86 -21.41 20.87 5.49
CA VAL A 86 -21.81 20.39 6.82
C VAL A 86 -20.81 20.86 7.87
N LEU A 87 -21.29 21.65 8.83
CA LEU A 87 -20.47 22.20 9.91
C LEU A 87 -20.50 21.35 11.20
N PRO A 88 -19.38 21.26 11.94
CA PRO A 88 -19.26 20.65 13.27
C PRO A 88 -20.18 21.23 14.37
N ASP A 89 -21.12 20.50 14.99
CA ASP A 89 -21.93 21.05 16.11
C ASP A 89 -21.09 21.40 17.37
N LEU A 90 -20.84 22.70 17.58
CA LEU A 90 -19.95 23.18 18.66
C LEU A 90 -20.60 23.14 20.05
N LYS A 91 -21.93 23.07 20.17
CA LYS A 91 -22.59 23.11 21.50
C LYS A 91 -22.34 21.82 22.29
N ARG A 92 -22.14 20.69 21.61
CA ARG A 92 -21.83 19.39 22.23
C ARG A 92 -20.37 19.21 22.65
N LEU A 93 -19.50 20.18 22.38
CA LEU A 93 -18.06 20.11 22.70
C LEU A 93 -17.68 20.82 24.02
N PHE A 94 -18.55 21.69 24.55
CA PHE A 94 -18.21 22.57 25.69
C PHE A 94 -18.98 22.29 27.00
N ASP A 95 -19.92 21.33 27.03
CA ASP A 95 -20.66 20.94 28.25
C ASP A 95 -19.91 19.90 29.13
N SER A 96 -18.57 19.94 29.15
CA SER A 96 -17.76 19.19 30.12
C SER A 96 -17.22 20.17 31.16
N PRO A 97 -17.58 20.07 32.46
CA PRO A 97 -17.07 20.98 33.48
C PRO A 97 -15.58 20.72 33.69
N ALA A 98 -14.75 21.67 33.26
CA ALA A 98 -13.33 21.68 33.55
C ALA A 98 -13.11 22.03 35.02
N GLU A 99 -12.57 21.09 35.81
CA GLU A 99 -12.09 21.36 37.16
C GLU A 99 -10.84 22.26 37.10
N GLN A 100 -11.00 23.52 37.47
CA GLN A 100 -9.90 24.39 37.85
C GLN A 100 -9.49 24.07 39.28
N SER A 101 -8.26 23.59 39.42
CA SER A 101 -7.58 23.41 40.71
C SER A 101 -7.33 24.77 41.37
N GLN A 102 -7.84 24.98 42.57
CA GLN A 102 -7.25 25.91 43.54
C GLN A 102 -6.99 25.21 44.86
N VAL A 103 -5.71 25.13 45.18
CA VAL A 103 -5.15 24.76 46.48
C VAL A 103 -5.55 25.80 47.51
N LYS A 104 -6.12 25.38 48.65
CA LYS A 104 -5.88 26.01 49.97
C LYS A 104 -6.33 25.12 51.14
N GLN A 105 -5.31 24.80 51.96
CA GLN A 105 -5.25 24.44 53.38
C GLN A 105 -6.56 24.22 54.18
N GLY A 106 -6.60 23.11 54.96
CA GLY A 106 -7.48 22.94 56.12
C GLY A 106 -7.03 23.79 57.33
N PRO A 107 -7.52 23.59 58.59
CA PRO A 107 -8.26 22.43 59.10
C PRO A 107 -9.42 22.74 60.09
N SER A 108 -10.04 21.67 60.62
CA SER A 108 -10.65 21.57 61.96
C SER A 108 -12.13 21.94 62.18
N GLY A 109 -12.84 21.07 62.92
CA GLY A 109 -13.90 21.49 63.85
C GLY A 109 -15.28 20.85 63.74
N GLU A 110 -15.46 19.71 64.43
CA GLU A 110 -16.63 19.26 65.21
C GLU A 110 -18.12 19.43 64.76
N ARG A 111 -18.79 18.26 64.84
CA ARG A 111 -20.09 17.97 65.50
C ARG A 111 -21.47 18.19 64.83
N VAL A 112 -22.19 17.05 64.78
CA VAL A 112 -23.54 16.77 65.34
C VAL A 112 -24.79 17.01 64.45
N VAL A 113 -25.36 15.87 64.01
CA VAL A 113 -26.78 15.42 64.07
C VAL A 113 -27.87 16.26 63.37
N SER A 114 -28.46 15.72 62.29
CA SER A 114 -29.83 15.15 62.27
C SER A 114 -30.40 14.89 60.88
N LYS A 115 -30.92 13.67 60.71
CA LYS A 115 -32.14 13.22 60.00
C LYS A 115 -32.49 13.80 58.62
N GLY A 116 -32.59 12.88 57.65
CA GLY A 116 -33.64 12.93 56.63
C GLY A 116 -33.30 12.24 55.31
N SER A 117 -33.92 11.06 55.10
CA SER A 117 -34.32 10.53 53.78
C SER A 117 -33.27 9.80 52.91
N ARG A 118 -33.41 8.46 52.85
CA ARG A 118 -33.07 7.60 51.69
C ARG A 118 -34.16 7.79 50.60
N PRO A 119 -33.95 7.43 49.31
CA PRO A 119 -33.20 6.27 48.79
C PRO A 119 -32.26 6.71 47.64
N SER A 120 -31.51 5.90 46.90
CA SER A 120 -31.48 4.48 46.60
C SER A 120 -30.08 4.18 46.06
N SER A 121 -29.67 2.93 46.15
CA SER A 121 -28.39 2.38 45.70
C SER A 121 -28.04 2.78 44.26
N GLY A 122 -27.07 3.69 44.09
CA GLY A 122 -26.38 3.93 42.83
C GLY A 122 -25.04 3.20 42.85
N GLY A 123 -24.95 2.06 42.17
CA GLY A 123 -23.67 1.48 41.81
C GLY A 123 -22.98 2.44 40.84
N GLN A 124 -22.12 3.30 41.38
CA GLN A 124 -21.33 4.25 40.62
C GLN A 124 -20.26 3.47 39.85
N LEU A 125 -20.52 3.20 38.57
CA LEU A 125 -19.48 2.79 37.63
C LEU A 125 -18.58 4.00 37.42
N ASP A 126 -17.36 3.90 37.94
CA ASP A 126 -16.37 4.96 37.97
C ASP A 126 -16.13 5.55 36.55
N THR A 127 -16.28 6.87 36.44
CA THR A 127 -16.02 7.68 35.23
C THR A 127 -14.64 7.43 34.59
N PRO A 128 -13.55 7.18 35.34
CA PRO A 128 -12.27 6.72 34.79
C PRO A 128 -12.36 5.41 34.00
N ASP A 129 -13.19 4.46 34.43
CA ASP A 129 -13.35 3.17 33.75
C ASP A 129 -14.10 3.34 32.42
N ILE A 130 -15.03 4.31 32.35
CA ILE A 130 -15.74 4.66 31.13
C ILE A 130 -14.80 5.34 30.12
N VAL A 131 -13.96 6.28 30.57
CA VAL A 131 -12.97 6.94 29.70
C VAL A 131 -11.94 5.92 29.20
N ARG A 132 -11.47 5.01 30.08
CA ARG A 132 -10.58 3.91 29.68
C ARG A 132 -11.27 2.97 28.69
N ALA A 133 -12.53 2.61 28.94
CA ALA A 133 -13.32 1.76 28.04
C ALA A 133 -13.54 2.43 26.67
N LEU A 134 -13.81 3.73 26.63
CA LEU A 134 -13.95 4.49 25.39
C LEU A 134 -12.62 4.58 24.63
N GLY A 135 -11.50 4.80 25.33
CA GLY A 135 -10.16 4.74 24.75
C GLY A 135 -9.85 3.40 24.09
N LEU A 136 -10.14 2.31 24.80
CA LEU A 136 -10.00 0.94 24.27
C LEU A 136 -10.91 0.71 23.05
N LEU A 137 -12.14 1.23 23.07
CA LEU A 137 -13.09 1.11 21.96
C LEU A 137 -12.65 1.92 20.73
N THR A 138 -12.09 3.12 20.92
CA THR A 138 -11.51 3.91 19.82
C THR A 138 -10.29 3.23 19.22
N GLU A 139 -9.45 2.62 20.04
CA GLU A 139 -8.30 1.86 19.58
C GLU A 139 -8.73 0.60 18.83
N GLN A 140 -9.75 -0.13 19.32
CA GLN A 140 -10.35 -1.26 18.62
C GLN A 140 -10.95 -0.87 17.26
N LEU A 141 -11.71 0.24 17.18
CA LEU A 141 -12.28 0.72 15.92
C LEU A 141 -11.20 1.16 14.93
N THR A 142 -10.13 1.76 15.43
CA THR A 142 -8.94 2.12 14.64
C THR A 142 -8.28 0.86 14.09
N GLN A 143 -8.05 -0.15 14.94
CA GLN A 143 -7.52 -1.44 14.50
C GLN A 143 -8.42 -2.14 13.46
N LEU A 144 -9.74 -2.06 13.61
CA LEU A 144 -10.69 -2.60 12.64
C LEU A 144 -10.64 -1.86 11.29
N ALA A 145 -10.47 -0.55 11.29
CA ALA A 145 -10.30 0.24 10.06
C ALA A 145 -9.02 -0.14 9.31
N TRP A 146 -7.92 -0.34 10.03
CA TRP A 146 -6.64 -0.81 9.48
C TRP A 146 -6.68 -2.28 9.02
N ASN A 147 -7.60 -3.08 9.56
CA ASN A 147 -7.83 -4.46 9.13
C ASN A 147 -8.72 -4.58 7.89
N GLY A 148 -9.65 -3.64 7.68
CA GLY A 148 -10.57 -3.66 6.54
C GLY A 148 -9.97 -3.18 5.21
N ASN A 149 -9.00 -2.26 5.24
CA ASN A 149 -8.41 -1.67 4.02
C ASN A 149 -7.11 -2.34 3.55
N PHE A 150 -6.58 -3.33 4.29
CA PHE A 150 -5.32 -3.97 3.97
C PHE A 150 -5.53 -5.32 3.29
N LYS A 151 -4.94 -5.53 2.11
CA LYS A 151 -4.92 -6.85 1.46
C LYS A 151 -4.14 -7.82 2.34
N ARG A 152 -4.78 -8.88 2.83
CA ARG A 152 -4.16 -9.89 3.69
C ARG A 152 -2.82 -10.36 3.09
N LEU A 153 -1.76 -10.36 3.91
CA LEU A 153 -0.47 -10.91 3.52
C LEU A 153 -0.61 -12.39 3.18
N LYS A 154 0.22 -12.84 2.24
CA LYS A 154 0.31 -14.26 1.88
C LYS A 154 0.90 -15.07 3.03
N VAL A 155 0.57 -16.36 3.10
CA VAL A 155 1.02 -17.23 4.19
C VAL A 155 2.39 -17.81 3.86
N PHE A 156 3.30 -17.85 4.85
CA PHE A 156 4.65 -18.40 4.72
C PHE A 156 5.07 -19.16 5.98
N SER A 157 5.51 -20.41 5.84
CA SER A 157 6.05 -21.22 6.95
C SER A 157 7.56 -21.32 6.99
N GLY A 158 8.25 -21.22 5.85
CA GLY A 158 9.65 -21.59 5.73
C GLY A 158 9.92 -23.10 5.63
N ALA A 159 8.87 -23.91 5.41
CA ALA A 159 9.03 -25.34 5.15
C ALA A 159 9.50 -25.62 3.70
N ASP A 160 10.35 -26.64 3.55
CA ASP A 160 10.79 -27.17 2.25
C ASP A 160 10.48 -28.68 2.19
N PRO A 161 9.63 -29.15 1.27
CA PRO A 161 8.95 -28.40 0.19
C PRO A 161 7.83 -27.49 0.70
N VAL A 162 7.52 -26.44 -0.08
CA VAL A 162 6.47 -25.44 0.23
C VAL A 162 5.09 -26.12 0.32
N PRO A 163 4.36 -25.98 1.44
CA PRO A 163 3.02 -26.54 1.59
C PRO A 163 1.99 -25.96 0.61
N LEU A 164 0.99 -26.76 0.26
CA LEU A 164 -0.12 -26.33 -0.60
C LEU A 164 -0.88 -25.16 0.03
N GLY A 165 -0.94 -24.03 -0.70
CA GLY A 165 -1.61 -22.80 -0.25
C GLY A 165 -0.70 -21.81 0.48
N GLU A 166 0.59 -22.12 0.62
CA GLU A 166 1.62 -21.23 1.11
C GLU A 166 2.54 -20.75 -0.02
N GLU A 167 3.24 -19.64 0.19
CA GLU A 167 4.20 -19.10 -0.77
C GLU A 167 5.63 -19.52 -0.41
N SER A 168 6.53 -19.56 -1.41
CA SER A 168 7.96 -19.61 -1.15
C SER A 168 8.43 -18.33 -0.45
N PHE A 169 9.59 -18.38 0.21
CA PHE A 169 10.14 -17.21 0.89
C PHE A 169 10.30 -16.01 -0.06
N GLU A 170 10.81 -16.21 -1.28
CA GLU A 170 11.00 -15.14 -2.27
C GLU A 170 9.67 -14.47 -2.66
N SER A 171 8.65 -15.26 -2.99
CA SER A 171 7.32 -14.75 -3.37
C SER A 171 6.65 -14.00 -2.22
N TRP A 172 6.74 -14.55 -1.00
CA TRP A 172 6.20 -13.92 0.19
C TRP A 172 6.90 -12.59 0.51
N ARG A 173 8.24 -12.57 0.47
CA ARG A 173 9.04 -11.37 0.74
C ARG A 173 8.73 -10.28 -0.27
N ASP A 174 8.75 -10.58 -1.57
CA ASP A 174 8.52 -9.59 -2.63
C ASP A 174 7.13 -8.94 -2.49
N PHE A 175 6.11 -9.72 -2.13
CA PHE A 175 4.78 -9.20 -1.82
C PHE A 175 4.78 -8.34 -0.53
N THR A 176 5.46 -8.80 0.51
CA THR A 176 5.46 -8.16 1.84
C THR A 176 6.24 -6.85 1.85
N VAL A 177 7.40 -6.78 1.21
CA VAL A 177 8.20 -5.54 1.10
C VAL A 177 7.41 -4.42 0.42
N VAL A 178 6.70 -4.74 -0.67
CA VAL A 178 5.81 -3.77 -1.33
C VAL A 178 4.69 -3.34 -0.39
N SER A 179 4.07 -4.31 0.31
CA SER A 179 2.99 -4.04 1.26
C SER A 179 3.44 -3.16 2.43
N VAL A 180 4.67 -3.33 2.92
CA VAL A 180 5.28 -2.49 3.97
C VAL A 180 5.58 -1.10 3.44
N ARG A 181 6.15 -0.98 2.24
CA ARG A 181 6.47 0.32 1.64
C ARG A 181 5.23 1.18 1.40
N ASP A 182 4.15 0.56 0.95
CA ASP A 182 2.91 1.26 0.60
C ASP A 182 2.00 1.46 1.84
N TRP A 183 2.45 1.03 3.03
CA TRP A 183 1.71 1.15 4.28
C TRP A 183 1.83 2.53 4.91
N THR A 184 0.68 3.13 5.24
CA THR A 184 0.59 4.47 5.84
C THR A 184 0.08 4.46 7.29
N GLY A 185 -0.14 3.27 7.85
CA GLY A 185 -0.65 3.10 9.21
C GLY A 185 0.43 2.89 10.27
N PRO A 186 0.03 2.56 11.51
CA PRO A 186 0.97 2.32 12.59
C PRO A 186 1.87 1.11 12.33
N GLU A 187 3.15 1.24 12.71
CA GLU A 187 4.16 0.18 12.58
C GLU A 187 3.77 -1.11 13.32
N ALA A 188 3.23 -0.97 14.52
CA ALA A 188 2.77 -2.10 15.34
C ALA A 188 1.68 -2.94 14.66
N THR A 189 0.85 -2.32 13.81
CA THR A 189 -0.20 -3.01 13.06
C THR A 189 0.40 -3.81 11.91
N MET A 190 1.37 -3.25 11.18
CA MET A 190 2.07 -3.98 10.12
C MET A 190 2.87 -5.16 10.70
N ARG A 191 3.60 -4.92 11.80
CA ARG A 191 4.32 -5.96 12.54
C ARG A 191 3.43 -7.14 12.90
N ARG A 192 2.22 -6.86 13.41
CA ARG A 192 1.23 -7.90 13.73
C ARG A 192 0.75 -8.65 12.49
N LYS A 193 0.47 -7.94 11.39
CA LYS A 193 0.04 -8.57 10.13
C LYS A 193 1.12 -9.48 9.54
N ILE A 194 2.39 -9.09 9.65
CA ILE A 194 3.53 -9.95 9.29
C ILE A 194 3.50 -11.21 10.15
N LEU A 195 3.43 -11.09 11.48
CA LEU A 195 3.35 -12.26 12.37
C LEU A 195 2.15 -13.18 12.08
N GLU A 196 0.98 -12.62 11.77
CA GLU A 196 -0.23 -13.38 11.40
C GLU A 196 -0.10 -14.12 10.07
N SER A 197 0.78 -13.65 9.19
CA SER A 197 1.09 -14.27 7.91
C SER A 197 2.05 -15.46 8.02
N LEU A 198 2.78 -15.56 9.14
CA LEU A 198 3.81 -16.57 9.35
C LEU A 198 3.26 -17.83 10.01
N ARG A 199 3.85 -18.98 9.66
CA ARG A 199 3.65 -20.28 10.31
C ARG A 199 4.99 -20.82 10.82
N CYS A 200 4.97 -21.89 11.61
CA CYS A 200 6.21 -22.55 12.03
C CYS A 200 6.89 -23.21 10.81
N PRO A 201 8.23 -23.17 10.71
CA PRO A 201 9.19 -22.60 11.66
C PRO A 201 9.38 -21.06 11.61
N ALA A 202 8.95 -20.37 10.57
CA ALA A 202 9.22 -18.94 10.37
C ALA A 202 8.75 -18.02 11.50
N VAL A 203 7.55 -18.26 12.04
CA VAL A 203 7.02 -17.44 13.15
C VAL A 203 7.84 -17.57 14.43
N ASP A 204 8.46 -18.73 14.66
CA ASP A 204 9.25 -18.99 15.88
C ASP A 204 10.59 -18.26 15.83
N VAL A 205 11.20 -18.18 14.64
CA VAL A 205 12.41 -17.37 14.39
C VAL A 205 12.15 -15.90 14.72
N VAL A 206 11.06 -15.34 14.20
CA VAL A 206 10.70 -13.94 14.44
C VAL A 206 10.37 -13.68 15.91
N LYS A 207 9.62 -14.58 16.56
CA LYS A 207 9.34 -14.48 18.00
C LYS A 207 10.62 -14.50 18.83
N ALA A 208 11.55 -15.41 18.53
CA ALA A 208 12.83 -15.49 19.21
C ALA A 208 13.65 -14.20 19.04
N TYR A 209 13.67 -13.62 17.84
CA TYR A 209 14.34 -12.36 17.57
C TYR A 209 13.73 -11.19 18.36
N LEU A 210 12.40 -11.11 18.44
CA LEU A 210 11.67 -10.08 19.17
C LEU A 210 11.87 -10.13 20.69
N VAL A 211 12.29 -11.27 21.26
CA VAL A 211 12.65 -11.35 22.70
C VAL A 211 13.86 -10.45 23.00
N SER A 212 14.83 -10.44 22.08
CA SER A 212 16.05 -9.63 22.22
C SER A 212 15.87 -8.21 21.68
N HIS A 213 14.94 -8.00 20.75
CA HIS A 213 14.70 -6.74 20.04
C HIS A 213 13.21 -6.37 20.06
N PRO A 214 12.68 -5.87 21.19
CA PRO A 214 11.25 -5.60 21.34
C PRO A 214 10.75 -4.47 20.41
N ASP A 215 11.63 -3.53 20.06
CA ASP A 215 11.33 -2.36 19.24
C ASP A 215 11.64 -2.57 17.74
N ALA A 216 11.88 -3.83 17.32
CA ALA A 216 12.16 -4.16 15.93
C ALA A 216 11.02 -3.73 14.99
N THR A 217 11.41 -3.14 13.86
CA THR A 217 10.51 -2.70 12.80
C THR A 217 10.04 -3.87 11.94
N SER A 218 9.00 -3.65 11.14
CA SER A 218 8.51 -4.58 10.12
C SER A 218 9.60 -4.93 9.10
N GLY A 219 10.49 -3.98 8.81
CA GLY A 219 11.67 -4.20 7.97
C GLY A 219 12.64 -5.20 8.60
N ASP A 220 12.97 -5.01 9.89
CA ASP A 220 13.88 -5.89 10.63
C ASP A 220 13.37 -7.33 10.69
N LEU A 221 12.04 -7.52 10.79
CA LEU A 221 11.46 -8.87 10.77
C LEU A 221 11.60 -9.55 9.41
N ILE A 222 11.46 -8.79 8.32
CA ILE A 222 11.69 -9.32 6.97
C ILE A 222 13.17 -9.67 6.80
N GLU A 223 14.08 -8.83 7.31
CA GLU A 223 15.53 -9.06 7.25
C GLU A 223 15.93 -10.33 8.02
N VAL A 224 15.39 -10.55 9.21
CA VAL A 224 15.65 -11.77 9.99
C VAL A 224 15.18 -13.03 9.24
N LEU A 225 14.02 -12.96 8.59
CA LEU A 225 13.52 -14.05 7.77
C LEU A 225 14.37 -14.24 6.51
N GLU A 226 14.89 -13.17 5.92
CA GLU A 226 15.84 -13.22 4.80
C GLU A 226 17.15 -13.92 5.20
N VAL A 227 17.70 -13.63 6.37
CA VAL A 227 18.90 -14.30 6.86
C VAL A 227 18.66 -15.80 7.11
N THR A 228 17.45 -16.17 7.54
CA THR A 228 17.16 -17.55 7.97
C THR A 228 16.63 -18.46 6.85
N PHE A 229 15.74 -17.93 6.01
CA PHE A 229 15.03 -18.68 4.96
C PHE A 229 15.33 -18.15 3.55
N GLY A 230 16.09 -17.07 3.44
CA GLY A 230 16.59 -16.61 2.16
C GLY A 230 17.42 -17.70 1.49
N PRO A 231 17.35 -17.85 0.16
CA PRO A 231 18.24 -18.72 -0.55
C PRO A 231 19.70 -18.35 -0.22
N VAL A 232 20.41 -19.31 0.37
CA VAL A 232 21.86 -19.23 0.62
C VAL A 232 22.61 -19.51 -0.68
N ALA A 233 22.21 -18.85 -1.77
CA ALA A 233 23.00 -18.88 -2.98
C ALA A 233 24.17 -17.93 -2.77
N SER A 234 25.39 -18.43 -2.86
CA SER A 234 26.59 -17.60 -2.93
C SER A 234 26.48 -16.63 -4.13
N THR A 235 27.18 -15.50 -4.07
CA THR A 235 27.27 -14.57 -5.21
C THR A 235 27.69 -15.28 -6.50
N THR A 236 28.60 -16.25 -6.37
CA THR A 236 29.06 -17.13 -7.43
C THR A 236 27.96 -18.03 -7.99
N GLU A 237 27.13 -18.64 -7.15
CA GLU A 237 26.01 -19.49 -7.60
C GLU A 237 24.91 -18.67 -8.26
N MET A 238 24.59 -17.48 -7.74
CA MET A 238 23.60 -16.59 -8.36
C MET A 238 24.05 -16.15 -9.77
N LEU A 239 25.31 -15.75 -9.92
CA LEU A 239 25.89 -15.40 -11.23
C LEU A 239 25.94 -16.61 -12.16
N HIS A 240 26.31 -17.78 -11.63
CA HIS A 240 26.32 -19.02 -12.40
C HIS A 240 24.91 -19.37 -12.92
N ASN A 241 23.89 -19.28 -12.07
CA ASN A 241 22.51 -19.57 -12.44
C ASN A 241 21.99 -18.58 -13.50
N PHE A 242 22.31 -17.30 -13.35
CA PHE A 242 21.99 -16.29 -14.36
C PHE A 242 22.66 -16.62 -15.71
N HIS A 243 23.96 -16.89 -15.71
CA HIS A 243 24.69 -17.22 -16.94
C HIS A 243 24.27 -18.57 -17.56
N SER A 244 23.72 -19.48 -16.75
CA SER A 244 23.16 -20.76 -17.18
C SER A 244 21.71 -20.67 -17.68
N THR A 245 21.15 -19.47 -17.73
CA THR A 245 19.81 -19.23 -18.28
C THR A 245 19.90 -19.21 -19.81
N PHE A 246 19.49 -20.32 -20.44
CA PHE A 246 19.40 -20.48 -21.91
C PHE A 246 17.94 -20.57 -22.38
N GLN A 247 17.70 -20.17 -23.62
CA GLN A 247 16.44 -20.34 -24.32
C GLN A 247 16.19 -21.84 -24.54
N LYS A 248 15.02 -22.31 -24.11
CA LYS A 248 14.59 -23.70 -24.26
C LYS A 248 14.10 -23.95 -25.69
N GLU A 249 14.14 -25.20 -26.13
CA GLU A 249 13.52 -25.57 -27.40
C GLU A 249 12.04 -25.18 -27.43
N LYS A 250 11.59 -24.60 -28.55
CA LYS A 250 10.23 -24.11 -28.78
C LYS A 250 9.78 -22.95 -27.86
N GLU A 251 10.66 -22.42 -27.03
CA GLU A 251 10.37 -21.23 -26.23
C GLU A 251 10.49 -19.98 -27.09
N ALA A 252 9.45 -19.13 -27.07
CA ALA A 252 9.51 -17.84 -27.72
C ALA A 252 10.60 -16.95 -27.10
N LEU A 253 11.29 -16.16 -27.92
CA LEU A 253 12.37 -15.28 -27.47
C LEU A 253 11.90 -14.31 -26.36
N SER A 254 10.67 -13.79 -26.48
CA SER A 254 10.07 -12.92 -25.46
C SER A 254 9.86 -13.62 -24.12
N ALA A 255 9.52 -14.91 -24.10
CA ALA A 255 9.37 -15.68 -22.86
C ALA A 255 10.74 -15.94 -22.21
N TYR A 256 11.75 -16.27 -23.01
CA TYR A 256 13.13 -16.37 -22.54
C TYR A 256 13.62 -15.06 -21.91
N LEU A 257 13.37 -13.92 -22.55
CA LEU A 257 13.79 -12.61 -22.03
C LEU A 257 13.12 -12.22 -20.71
N VAL A 258 11.89 -12.67 -20.46
CA VAL A 258 11.26 -12.50 -19.14
C VAL A 258 12.05 -13.22 -18.05
N ARG A 259 12.54 -14.44 -18.32
CA ARG A 259 13.39 -15.18 -17.37
C ARG A 259 14.74 -14.52 -17.14
N VAL A 260 15.35 -13.99 -18.21
CA VAL A 260 16.58 -13.19 -18.11
C VAL A 260 16.35 -11.96 -17.23
N GLU A 261 15.25 -11.24 -17.43
CA GLU A 261 14.90 -10.04 -16.66
C GLU A 261 14.65 -10.36 -15.18
N GLN A 262 13.98 -11.48 -14.89
CA GLN A 262 13.80 -11.96 -13.51
C GLN A 262 15.14 -12.26 -12.83
N GLY A 263 16.06 -12.93 -13.53
CA GLY A 263 17.41 -13.20 -13.01
C GLY A 263 18.21 -11.92 -12.72
N LEU A 264 18.15 -10.92 -13.61
CA LEU A 264 18.82 -9.64 -13.40
C LEU A 264 18.27 -8.88 -12.19
N ARG A 265 16.94 -8.85 -12.01
CA ARG A 265 16.32 -8.20 -10.84
C ARG A 265 16.72 -8.87 -9.54
N LEU A 266 16.83 -10.20 -9.54
CA LEU A 266 17.32 -10.94 -8.39
C LEU A 266 18.77 -10.57 -8.06
N LEU A 267 19.66 -10.47 -9.07
CA LEU A 267 21.05 -10.06 -8.83
C LEU A 267 21.16 -8.64 -8.28
N VAL A 268 20.31 -7.71 -8.73
CA VAL A 268 20.27 -6.32 -8.22
C VAL A 268 19.71 -6.27 -6.79
N SER A 269 18.61 -6.97 -6.50
CA SER A 269 18.01 -6.95 -5.16
C SER A 269 18.93 -7.55 -4.10
N ARG A 270 19.82 -8.45 -4.51
CA ARG A 270 20.87 -9.07 -3.69
C ARG A 270 22.18 -8.30 -3.65
N GLY A 271 22.28 -7.17 -4.36
CA GLY A 271 23.50 -6.35 -4.43
C GLY A 271 24.67 -7.04 -5.13
N VAL A 272 24.44 -8.08 -5.93
CA VAL A 272 25.48 -8.81 -6.68
C VAL A 272 25.97 -7.99 -7.88
N ILE A 273 25.06 -7.22 -8.50
CA ILE A 273 25.35 -6.30 -9.61
C ILE A 273 24.68 -4.94 -9.34
N GLN A 274 25.19 -3.88 -9.97
CA GLN A 274 24.55 -2.58 -9.92
C GLN A 274 23.39 -2.49 -10.91
N SER A 275 22.37 -1.68 -10.59
CA SER A 275 21.23 -1.43 -11.49
C SER A 275 21.67 -0.85 -12.85
N SER A 276 22.76 -0.07 -12.87
CA SER A 276 23.38 0.48 -14.08
C SER A 276 23.91 -0.59 -15.04
N GLU A 277 24.22 -1.79 -14.56
CA GLU A 277 24.78 -2.88 -15.36
C GLU A 277 23.69 -3.71 -16.05
N MET A 278 22.42 -3.58 -15.64
CA MET A 278 21.31 -4.43 -16.09
C MET A 278 21.16 -4.46 -17.61
N ASP A 279 21.18 -3.30 -18.26
CA ASP A 279 20.99 -3.20 -19.72
C ASP A 279 22.12 -3.89 -20.48
N SER A 280 23.36 -3.72 -20.00
CA SER A 280 24.55 -4.35 -20.60
C SER A 280 24.53 -5.88 -20.45
N LEU A 281 24.13 -6.38 -19.28
CA LEU A 281 24.06 -7.81 -19.00
C LEU A 281 22.88 -8.46 -19.71
N ARG A 282 21.74 -7.76 -19.83
CA ARG A 282 20.57 -8.23 -20.56
C ARG A 282 20.90 -8.51 -22.01
N ILE A 283 21.51 -7.56 -22.72
CA ILE A 283 21.83 -7.75 -24.13
C ILE A 283 22.91 -8.83 -24.32
N ARG A 284 23.90 -8.89 -23.42
CA ARG A 284 24.94 -9.92 -23.43
C ARG A 284 24.37 -11.32 -23.25
N GLN A 285 23.48 -11.51 -22.27
CA GLN A 285 22.84 -12.79 -22.02
C GLN A 285 21.83 -13.16 -23.11
N MET A 286 21.17 -12.17 -23.74
CA MET A 286 20.36 -12.42 -24.94
C MET A 286 21.21 -12.97 -26.08
N ARG A 287 22.36 -12.36 -26.39
CA ARG A 287 23.23 -12.85 -27.47
C ARG A 287 23.79 -14.24 -27.19
N ARG A 288 24.26 -14.48 -25.96
CA ARG A 288 24.89 -15.75 -25.57
C ARG A 288 23.88 -16.88 -25.37
N GLY A 289 22.73 -16.58 -24.78
CA GLY A 289 21.80 -17.60 -24.27
C GLY A 289 20.64 -17.94 -25.19
N THR A 290 20.55 -17.34 -26.38
CA THR A 290 19.49 -17.64 -27.35
C THR A 290 19.89 -18.74 -28.34
N LEU A 291 18.90 -19.42 -28.90
CA LEU A 291 19.13 -20.48 -29.88
C LEU A 291 19.59 -19.89 -31.23
N ASN A 292 20.50 -20.60 -31.90
CA ASN A 292 20.90 -20.26 -33.27
C ASN A 292 19.85 -20.66 -34.31
N SER A 293 18.99 -21.62 -33.97
CA SER A 293 17.87 -22.08 -34.81
C SER A 293 16.66 -21.15 -34.77
N ASP A 294 16.56 -20.25 -33.78
CA ASP A 294 15.46 -19.30 -33.70
C ASP A 294 15.70 -18.10 -34.65
N PRO A 295 14.91 -17.96 -35.73
CA PRO A 295 15.08 -16.89 -36.71
C PRO A 295 14.84 -15.50 -36.10
N VAL A 296 13.98 -15.38 -35.09
CA VAL A 296 13.75 -14.11 -34.39
C VAL A 296 15.01 -13.73 -33.63
N ALA A 297 15.58 -14.68 -32.87
CA ALA A 297 16.81 -14.44 -32.12
C ALA A 297 17.98 -14.05 -33.04
N VAL A 298 18.12 -14.71 -34.20
CA VAL A 298 19.13 -14.35 -35.22
C VAL A 298 18.97 -12.89 -35.66
N THR A 299 17.75 -12.48 -36.03
CA THR A 299 17.47 -11.10 -36.48
C THR A 299 17.75 -10.08 -35.37
N ILE A 300 17.34 -10.38 -34.14
CA ILE A 300 17.54 -9.48 -32.99
C ILE A 300 19.03 -9.33 -32.66
N ARG A 301 19.81 -10.41 -32.72
CA ARG A 301 21.28 -10.35 -32.56
C ARG A 301 21.94 -9.49 -33.63
N ALA A 302 21.50 -9.62 -34.89
CA ALA A 302 22.03 -8.83 -36.00
C ALA A 302 21.67 -7.33 -35.86
N TYR A 303 20.47 -7.03 -35.38
CA TYR A 303 20.01 -5.65 -35.16
C TYR A 303 20.79 -4.97 -34.03
N TYR A 304 20.94 -5.64 -32.89
CA TYR A 304 21.71 -5.13 -31.76
C TYR A 304 23.17 -5.59 -31.86
N GLN A 305 23.95 -4.88 -32.67
CA GLN A 305 25.41 -5.01 -32.76
C GLN A 305 26.09 -4.75 -31.41
N ASP A 306 27.38 -5.11 -31.28
CA ASP A 306 28.04 -5.24 -29.97
C ASP A 306 28.02 -4.01 -29.06
N THR A 307 27.81 -2.83 -29.62
CA THR A 307 27.79 -1.54 -28.93
C THR A 307 26.43 -1.11 -28.39
N LEU A 308 25.32 -1.69 -28.86
CA LEU A 308 23.97 -1.26 -28.46
C LEU A 308 23.51 -1.95 -27.17
N THR A 309 23.11 -1.14 -26.18
CA THR A 309 22.56 -1.60 -24.89
C THR A 309 21.13 -1.09 -24.72
N PRO A 310 20.13 -1.75 -25.33
CA PRO A 310 18.74 -1.34 -25.18
C PRO A 310 18.24 -1.63 -23.75
N GLY A 311 17.43 -0.71 -23.23
CA GLY A 311 16.62 -0.97 -22.04
C GLY A 311 15.59 -2.08 -22.29
N TYR A 312 15.09 -2.68 -21.20
CA TYR A 312 14.16 -3.82 -21.26
C TYR A 312 12.96 -3.60 -22.19
N MET A 313 12.29 -2.47 -22.07
CA MET A 313 11.08 -2.17 -22.85
C MET A 313 11.37 -2.06 -24.35
N ALA A 314 12.43 -1.33 -24.74
CA ALA A 314 12.81 -1.18 -26.14
C ALA A 314 13.19 -2.53 -26.78
N LEU A 315 13.93 -3.38 -26.04
CA LEU A 315 14.27 -4.72 -26.50
C LEU A 315 13.01 -5.60 -26.65
N MET A 316 12.13 -5.62 -25.65
CA MET A 316 10.90 -6.41 -25.68
C MET A 316 9.95 -6.00 -26.81
N GLU A 317 9.77 -4.70 -27.03
CA GLU A 317 8.95 -4.21 -28.14
C GLU A 317 9.50 -4.68 -29.50
N ARG A 318 10.82 -4.59 -29.69
CA ARG A 318 11.45 -5.04 -30.92
C ARG A 318 11.28 -6.54 -31.14
N VAL A 319 11.50 -7.33 -30.09
CA VAL A 319 11.33 -8.79 -30.11
C VAL A 319 9.88 -9.16 -30.44
N ARG A 320 8.90 -8.56 -29.76
CA ARG A 320 7.47 -8.84 -30.00
C ARG A 320 7.04 -8.50 -31.43
N ARG A 321 7.58 -7.42 -32.00
CA ARG A 321 7.35 -7.05 -33.39
C ARG A 321 7.92 -8.10 -34.35
N GLU A 322 9.17 -8.51 -34.14
CA GLU A 322 9.83 -9.51 -34.97
C GLU A 322 9.16 -10.90 -34.85
N GLU A 323 8.68 -11.28 -33.67
CA GLU A 323 7.88 -12.50 -33.45
C GLU A 323 6.57 -12.45 -34.27
N ALA A 324 5.87 -11.31 -34.27
CA ALA A 324 4.66 -11.12 -35.06
C ALA A 324 4.94 -11.21 -36.57
N ASP A 325 6.02 -10.57 -37.04
CA ASP A 325 6.42 -10.60 -38.44
C ASP A 325 6.87 -12.00 -38.88
N ALA A 326 7.60 -12.73 -38.02
CA ALA A 326 7.97 -14.12 -38.25
C ALA A 326 6.74 -15.03 -38.37
N TYR A 327 5.73 -14.84 -37.51
CA TYR A 327 4.47 -15.58 -37.58
C TYR A 327 3.75 -15.35 -38.92
N VAL A 328 3.69 -14.10 -39.40
CA VAL A 328 3.09 -13.76 -40.69
C VAL A 328 3.86 -14.40 -41.85
N ARG A 329 5.21 -14.41 -41.81
CA ARG A 329 6.05 -15.05 -42.83
C ARG A 329 5.78 -16.56 -42.94
N VAL A 330 5.74 -17.25 -41.80
CA VAL A 330 5.46 -18.71 -41.76
C VAL A 330 4.06 -19.01 -42.30
N ARG A 331 3.06 -18.21 -41.95
CA ARG A 331 1.69 -18.41 -42.44
C ARG A 331 1.59 -18.22 -43.95
N ARG A 332 2.27 -17.21 -44.50
CA ARG A 332 2.30 -16.93 -45.95
C ARG A 332 3.00 -18.05 -46.75
N SER A 333 4.12 -18.57 -46.25
CA SER A 333 4.82 -19.69 -46.88
C SER A 333 3.99 -20.98 -46.88
N SER A 334 3.23 -21.25 -45.80
CA SER A 334 2.35 -22.42 -45.74
C SER A 334 1.17 -22.32 -46.71
N THR A 335 0.63 -21.13 -46.95
CA THR A 335 -0.44 -20.93 -47.97
C THR A 335 0.07 -20.98 -49.41
N GLN A 336 1.33 -20.62 -49.67
CA GLN A 336 1.94 -20.76 -51.01
C GLN A 336 2.32 -22.21 -51.35
N GLY A 337 2.72 -23.01 -50.36
CA GLY A 337 2.96 -24.45 -50.54
C GLY A 337 1.73 -25.23 -50.99
N VAL A 338 0.54 -24.93 -50.43
CA VAL A 338 -0.72 -25.63 -50.78
C VAL A 338 -1.21 -25.30 -52.19
N CYS A 339 -0.84 -24.13 -52.75
CA CYS A 339 -1.25 -23.73 -54.11
C CYS A 339 -0.37 -24.36 -55.21
N SER A 340 0.75 -24.99 -54.83
CA SER A 340 1.72 -25.59 -55.76
C SER A 340 1.39 -27.04 -56.13
N ASP A 341 0.57 -27.72 -55.33
CA ASP A 341 0.25 -29.16 -55.48
C ASP A 341 -0.96 -29.46 -56.41
N TRP A 342 -1.54 -28.44 -57.06
CA TRP A 342 -2.68 -28.61 -57.99
C TRP A 342 -2.31 -28.40 -59.47
N LYS A 343 -1.03 -28.54 -59.82
CA LYS A 343 -0.57 -28.64 -61.21
C LYS A 343 0.44 -29.77 -61.34
N GLY A 344 -0.06 -31.00 -61.28
CA GLY A 344 0.63 -32.23 -61.65
C GLY A 344 -0.27 -33.05 -62.55
#